data_AF-A0A4C1UZ58-F1
#
_entry.id   AF-A0A4C1UZ58-F1
#
_cell.length_a   1.000
_cell.length_b   1.000
_cell.length_c   1.000
_cell.angle_alpha   90.00
_cell.angle_beta   90.00
_cell.angle_gamma   90.00
#
_symmetry.space_group_name_H-M   'P 1'
#
loop_
_entity.id
_entity.type
_entity.pdbx_description
1 polymer ?
#
loop_
_entity_poly.entity_id
_entity_poly.type
_entity_poly.pdbx_seq_one_letter_code
_entity_poly.pdbx_strand_id
1 'polypeptide(L)' 'MKHDVVRFSGQVEPAGSDIPEKPLMDPIEGLLFQNRHDHKIVCTDPTKDPGQNTTRLRIYSPKYFQIELYDHIVRRKN' A
#
# COMPACT_ATOMS: atom_id res chain seq x y z
N MET A 1 0.62 -19.57 15.35
CA MET A 1 1.18 -18.25 14.98
C MET A 1 0.20 -17.62 13.99
N LYS A 2 -0.38 -16.45 14.29
CA LYS A 2 -1.21 -15.74 13.31
C LYS A 2 -0.29 -14.76 12.60
N HIS A 3 -0.39 -14.69 11.27
CA HIS A 3 0.43 -13.81 10.44
C HIS A 3 -0.26 -12.45 10.23
N ASP A 4 0.48 -11.46 9.77
CA ASP A 4 -0.05 -10.20 9.26
C ASP A 4 0.05 -10.21 7.74
N VAL A 5 -1.01 -9.75 7.07
CA VAL A 5 -1.09 -9.70 5.60
C VAL A 5 -1.44 -8.28 5.19
N VAL A 6 -0.46 -7.57 4.67
CA VAL A 6 -0.68 -6.31 3.96
C VAL A 6 -0.74 -6.65 2.47
N ARG A 7 -1.85 -6.32 1.81
CA ARG A 7 -2.01 -6.53 0.36
C ARG A 7 -2.30 -5.21 -0.32
N PHE A 8 -1.43 -4.82 -1.24
CA PHE A 8 -1.62 -3.67 -2.12
C PHE A 8 -2.39 -4.15 -3.36
N SER A 9 -3.52 -3.51 -3.63
CA SER A 9 -4.18 -3.64 -4.94
C SER A 9 -3.71 -2.47 -5.79
N GLY A 10 -2.74 -2.71 -6.67
CA GLY A 10 -2.46 -1.80 -7.78
C GLY A 10 -3.39 -2.12 -8.95
N GLN A 11 -3.74 -1.11 -9.76
CA GLN A 11 -4.30 -1.37 -11.08
C GLN A 11 -3.27 -2.18 -11.87
N VAL A 12 -3.67 -3.38 -12.32
CA VAL A 12 -2.81 -4.27 -13.11
C VAL A 12 -2.68 -3.66 -14.51
N GLU A 13 -1.58 -2.95 -14.76
CA GLU A 13 -1.17 -2.61 -16.12
C GLU A 13 -0.67 -3.89 -16.83
N PRO A 14 -0.95 -4.07 -18.13
CA PRO A 14 -0.71 -5.33 -18.81
C PRO A 14 0.80 -5.62 -18.94
N ALA A 15 1.20 -6.76 -18.39
CA ALA A 15 2.39 -7.56 -18.71
C ALA A 15 3.70 -6.80 -18.99
N GLY A 16 4.38 -6.41 -17.91
CA GLY A 16 5.80 -6.11 -17.92
C GLY A 16 6.31 -5.82 -16.51
N SER A 17 6.48 -6.87 -15.68
CA SER A 17 7.23 -7.01 -14.40
C SER A 17 7.41 -5.86 -13.39
N ASP A 18 6.93 -4.64 -13.62
CA ASP A 18 7.10 -3.50 -12.75
C ASP A 18 5.97 -3.53 -11.72
N ILE A 19 6.34 -3.93 -10.51
CA ILE A 19 5.50 -3.75 -9.33
C ILE A 19 5.23 -2.23 -9.24
N PRO A 20 3.96 -1.78 -9.28
CA PRO A 20 3.63 -0.36 -9.32
C PRO A 20 4.10 0.38 -8.08
N GLU A 21 4.28 -0.35 -6.98
CA GLU A 21 4.79 0.13 -5.71
C GLU A 21 6.22 -0.36 -5.46
N LYS A 22 7.07 0.51 -4.94
CA LYS A 22 8.42 0.18 -4.47
C LYS A 22 8.45 0.22 -2.94
N PRO A 23 8.91 -0.84 -2.24
CA PRO A 23 9.08 -0.77 -0.80
C PRO A 23 10.23 0.17 -0.44
N LEU A 24 10.03 0.94 0.63
CA LEU A 24 11.01 1.82 1.25
C LEU A 24 11.10 1.47 2.73
N MET A 25 12.32 1.40 3.25
CA MET A 25 12.57 1.19 4.67
C MET A 25 13.01 2.50 5.28
N ASP A 26 12.15 3.09 6.11
CA ASP A 26 12.39 4.33 6.82
C ASP A 26 12.70 4.05 8.31
N PRO A 27 13.74 4.68 8.88
CA PRO A 27 14.15 4.41 10.26
C PRO A 27 13.16 4.89 11.33
N ILE A 28 12.25 5.81 10.98
CA ILE A 28 11.27 6.40 11.90
C ILE A 28 9.86 5.89 11.59
N GLU A 29 9.50 5.91 10.32
CA GLU A 29 8.16 5.57 9.81
C GLU A 29 7.99 4.07 9.53
N GLY A 30 9.09 3.31 9.50
CA GLY A 30 9.07 1.87 9.25
C GLY A 30 8.91 1.54 7.77
N LEU A 31 8.01 0.61 7.45
CA LEU A 31 7.77 0.20 6.06
C LEU A 31 6.87 1.22 5.36
N LEU A 32 7.34 1.73 4.24
CA LEU A 32 6.59 2.61 3.36
C LEU A 32 6.58 2.00 1.95
N PHE A 33 5.61 2.43 1.15
CA PHE A 33 5.57 2.09 -0.27
C PHE A 33 5.52 3.38 -1.08
N GLN A 34 6.25 3.42 -2.19
CA GLN A 34 6.24 4.53 -3.11
C GLN A 34 5.69 4.10 -4.45
N ASN A 35 4.66 4.80 -4.91
CA ASN A 35 4.12 4.57 -6.24
C ASN A 35 5.15 5.01 -7.28
N ARG A 36 5.47 4.14 -8.23
CA ARG A 36 6.50 4.41 -9.24
C ARG A 36 6.07 5.42 -10.29
N HIS A 37 4.76 5.65 -10.48
CA HIS A 37 4.26 6.55 -11.50
C HIS A 37 4.24 8.01 -11.03
N ASP A 38 3.81 8.28 -9.79
CA ASP A 38 3.68 9.64 -9.27
C ASP A 38 4.55 9.94 -8.03
N HIS A 39 5.35 8.96 -7.61
CA HIS A 39 6.29 9.03 -6.49
C HIS A 39 5.64 9.31 -5.12
N LYS A 40 4.31 9.19 -5.00
CA LYS A 40 3.61 9.38 -3.73
C LYS A 40 3.84 8.21 -2.79
N ILE A 41 3.80 8.52 -1.50
CA ILE A 41 4.04 7.57 -0.42
C ILE A 41 2.70 7.02 0.09
N VAL A 42 2.66 5.70 0.23
CA VAL A 42 1.65 4.95 0.98
C VAL A 42 2.25 4.53 2.32
N CYS A 43 1.65 5.00 3.42
CA CYS A 43 2.08 4.66 4.78
C CYS A 43 1.34 3.43 5.30
N THR A 44 2.07 2.39 5.72
CA THR A 44 1.45 1.15 6.23
C THR A 44 1.23 1.13 7.74
N ASP A 45 1.52 2.22 8.43
CA ASP A 45 1.19 2.34 9.85
C ASP A 45 -0.34 2.50 10.00
N PRO A 46 -1.04 1.56 10.66
CA PRO A 46 -2.49 1.62 10.82
C PRO A 46 -2.94 2.82 11.65
N THR A 47 -2.03 3.42 12.43
CA THR A 47 -2.30 4.57 13.30
C THR A 47 -2.12 5.92 12.60
N LYS A 48 -1.53 5.94 11.40
CA LYS A 48 -1.27 7.15 10.61
C LYS A 48 -2.19 7.26 9.40
N ASP A 49 -2.20 8.42 8.75
CA ASP A 49 -2.89 8.62 7.48
C ASP A 49 -2.23 7.76 6.38
N PRO A 50 -3.00 7.06 5.52
CA PRO A 50 -2.44 6.17 4.51
C PRO A 50 -1.68 6.89 3.39
N GLY A 51 -1.79 8.22 3.29
CA GLY A 51 -1.14 9.04 2.28
C GLY A 51 -2.10 9.56 1.22
N GLN A 52 -1.61 10.50 0.41
CA GLN A 52 -2.42 11.15 -0.62
C GLN A 52 -2.88 10.18 -1.71
N ASN A 53 -4.12 10.35 -2.15
CA ASN A 53 -4.78 9.49 -3.14
C ASN A 53 -4.88 8.02 -2.72
N THR A 54 -4.72 7.72 -1.44
CA THR A 54 -4.74 6.35 -0.93
C THR A 54 -5.93 6.16 -0.01
N THR A 55 -6.68 5.08 -0.22
CA THR A 55 -7.72 4.63 0.71
C THR A 55 -7.21 3.42 1.47
N ARG A 56 -7.48 3.36 2.79
CA ARG A 56 -7.22 2.18 3.63
C ARG A 56 -8.52 1.51 4.03
N LEU A 57 -8.62 0.21 3.80
CA LEU A 57 -9.72 -0.63 4.27
C LEU A 57 -9.22 -1.70 5.23
N ARG A 58 -9.77 -1.68 6.45
CA ARG A 58 -9.52 -2.69 7.48
C ARG A 58 -10.42 -3.90 7.28
N ILE A 59 -9.84 -5.10 7.20
CA ILE A 59 -10.59 -6.36 7.14
C ILE A 59 -10.35 -7.17 8.42
N TYR A 60 -11.43 -7.57 9.08
CA TYR A 60 -11.37 -8.42 10.27
C TYR A 60 -11.45 -9.89 9.90
N SER A 61 -10.58 -10.70 10.50
CA SER A 61 -10.54 -12.15 10.30
C SER A 61 -10.09 -12.84 11.59
N PRO A 62 -10.65 -14.01 11.95
CA PRO A 62 -10.14 -14.77 13.08
C PRO A 62 -8.74 -15.37 12.84
N LYS A 63 -8.31 -15.47 11.56
CA LYS A 63 -7.06 -16.12 11.15
C LYS A 63 -5.82 -15.21 11.23
N TYR A 64 -6.00 -13.91 11.05
CA TYR A 64 -4.91 -12.93 10.96
C TYR A 64 -5.10 -11.85 12.02
N PHE A 65 -4.00 -11.32 12.56
CA PHE A 65 -4.10 -10.18 13.49
C PHE A 65 -4.37 -8.90 12.71
N GLN A 66 -3.65 -8.69 11.61
CA GLN A 66 -3.83 -7.52 10.77
C GLN A 66 -4.00 -7.87 9.29
N ILE A 67 -5.13 -7.44 8.71
CA ILE A 67 -5.36 -7.33 7.28
C ILE A 67 -5.78 -5.90 6.95
N GLU A 68 -5.01 -5.23 6.12
CA GLU A 68 -5.32 -3.92 5.59
C GLU A 68 -5.08 -3.90 4.08
N LEU A 69 -6.05 -3.34 3.36
CA LEU A 69 -5.96 -3.11 1.94
C LEU A 69 -5.71 -1.63 1.70
N TYR A 70 -4.71 -1.34 0.88
CA TYR A 70 -4.36 0.00 0.44
C TYR A 70 -4.62 0.09 -1.06
N ASP A 71 -5.45 1.05 -1.45
CA ASP A 71 -5.79 1.35 -2.84
C ASP A 71 -5.33 2.75 -3.19
N HIS A 72 -4.35 2.86 -4.10
CA HIS A 72 -3.74 4.12 -4.50
C HIS A 72 -4.17 4.51 -5.91
N ILE A 73 -4.81 5.68 -6.03
CA ILE A 73 -5.36 6.18 -7.29
C ILE A 73 -4.38 7.13 -7.97
N VAL A 74 -3.74 6.66 -9.04
CA VAL A 74 -2.93 7.50 -9.92
C VAL A 74 -3.86 8.22 -10.90
N ARG A 75 -3.97 9.54 -10.78
CA ARG A 75 -4.68 10.35 -11.80
C ARG A 75 -3.78 10.47 -13.04
N ARG A 76 -4.22 9.94 -14.18
CA ARG A 76 -3.60 10.29 -15.46
C ARG A 76 -3.88 11.76 -15.76
N LYS A 77 -2.86 12.52 -16.16
CA LYS A 77 -3.10 13.83 -16.79
C LYS A 77 -3.79 13.53 -18.14
N ASN A 78 -4.95 14.16 -18.35
CA ASN A 78 -5.56 14.27 -19.67
C ASN A 78 -4.71 15.17 -20.57
#